data_AF-A0A0V0I2T7-F1
#
_entry.id   AF-A0A0V0I2T7-F1
#
_cell.length_a   1.000
_cell.length_b   1.000
_cell.length_c   1.000
_cell.angle_alpha   90.00
_cell.angle_beta   90.00
_cell.angle_gamma   90.00
#
_symmetry.space_group_name_H-M   'P 1'
#
loop_
_entity.id
_entity.type
_entity.pdbx_description
1 polymer ?
#
loop_
_entity_poly.entity_id
_entity_poly.type
_entity_poly.pdbx_seq_one_letter_code
_entity_poly.pdbx_strand_id
1 'polypeptide(L)'
;MAYGGGGFAISYPLAKELEKIQDRCLQRYPGLYGSDDRIQACMAELGVPLTREPGFHQYDVYGNLLGLLGAHPVTPLVSIHHLDVVDPIIPRMSRIDGLQRVFESMKYDTASIMQQSICYDKQKYWSISVSWGYVVQITRGNISPRELEMPTRTFLNWYKRADYTAYAFNTRPVTKHPCQKPFVYYISAAKYDRSKNQIVGIYHRHRESYPYCRWKIESPESINAIVVLKKPDDNRWQKAARRDCCKVLPSNNSYLYIWVGNCRAGETSEM
;
A
#
# COMPACT_ATOMS: atom_id res chain seq x y z
N MET A 1 7.80 -7.63 14.47
CA MET A 1 7.94 -6.42 15.31
C MET A 1 8.41 -5.30 14.43
N ALA A 2 7.61 -4.25 14.26
CA ALA A 2 8.12 -2.96 13.83
C ALA A 2 8.62 -2.26 15.10
N TYR A 3 9.94 -2.27 15.28
CA TYR A 3 10.58 -1.56 16.37
C TYR A 3 10.12 -0.09 16.38
N GLY A 4 9.93 0.48 17.57
CA GLY A 4 9.37 1.79 17.83
C GLY A 4 7.86 1.77 18.05
N GLY A 5 7.18 2.78 17.52
CA GLY A 5 5.72 2.93 17.56
C GLY A 5 4.94 2.20 16.48
N GLY A 6 5.62 1.50 15.56
CA GLY A 6 4.99 0.64 14.54
C GLY A 6 4.34 -0.60 15.15
N GLY A 7 4.78 -1.02 16.34
CA GLY A 7 4.12 -2.06 17.13
C GLY A 7 4.49 -3.49 16.74
N PHE A 8 3.97 -4.44 17.52
CA PHE A 8 4.20 -5.87 17.34
C PHE A 8 3.03 -6.67 17.92
N ALA A 9 2.98 -7.96 17.58
CA ALA A 9 2.01 -8.89 18.13
C ALA A 9 2.74 -10.05 18.82
N ILE A 10 2.16 -10.54 19.90
CA ILE A 10 2.56 -11.77 20.59
C ILE A 10 1.32 -12.62 20.83
N SER A 11 1.48 -13.93 20.83
CA SER A 11 0.38 -14.83 21.18
C SER A 11 0.09 -14.75 22.68
N TYR A 12 -1.15 -15.04 23.06
CA TYR A 12 -1.54 -15.07 24.47
C TYR A 12 -0.70 -16.03 25.33
N PRO A 13 -0.40 -17.27 24.89
CA PRO A 13 0.51 -18.15 25.65
C PRO A 13 1.92 -17.55 25.83
N LEU A 14 2.47 -16.89 24.80
CA LEU A 14 3.77 -16.23 24.92
C LEU A 14 3.73 -15.08 25.93
N ALA A 15 2.66 -14.28 25.91
CA ALA A 15 2.49 -13.19 26.88
C ALA A 15 2.47 -13.71 28.33
N LYS A 16 1.85 -14.86 28.59
CA LYS A 16 1.84 -15.51 29.92
C LYS A 16 3.22 -15.96 30.38
N GLU A 17 4.02 -16.52 29.48
CA GLU A 17 5.38 -16.94 29.84
C GLU A 17 6.33 -15.75 30.00
N LEU A 18 6.14 -14.70 29.18
CA LEU A 18 6.90 -13.46 29.26
C LEU A 18 6.68 -12.75 30.62
N GLU A 19 5.43 -12.66 31.08
CA GLU A 19 5.07 -12.00 32.33
C GLU A 19 5.83 -12.57 33.55
N LYS A 20 6.07 -13.89 33.59
CA LYS A 20 6.80 -14.55 34.68
C LYS A 20 8.28 -14.19 34.75
N ILE A 21 8.87 -13.73 33.64
CA ILE A 21 10.31 -13.48 33.52
C ILE A 21 10.66 -12.02 33.26
N GLN A 22 9.69 -11.21 32.84
CA GLN A 22 9.91 -9.89 32.24
C GLN A 22 10.79 -8.99 33.12
N ASP A 23 10.45 -8.80 34.40
CA ASP A 23 11.21 -7.91 35.29
C ASP A 23 12.68 -8.30 35.43
N ARG A 24 12.95 -9.60 35.63
CA ARG A 24 14.33 -10.13 35.74
C ARG A 24 15.06 -10.08 34.40
N CYS A 25 14.34 -10.29 33.30
CA CYS A 25 14.91 -10.20 31.96
C CYS A 25 15.31 -8.76 31.61
N LEU A 26 14.45 -7.78 31.89
CA LEU A 26 14.73 -6.36 31.64
C LEU A 26 16.02 -5.90 32.34
N GLN A 27 16.30 -6.43 33.53
CA GLN A 27 17.55 -6.15 34.27
C GLN A 27 18.81 -6.71 33.60
N ARG A 28 18.69 -7.77 32.79
CA ARG A 28 19.82 -8.35 32.05
C ARG A 28 20.19 -7.59 30.78
N TYR A 29 19.24 -6.81 30.22
CA TYR A 29 19.43 -6.04 28.99
C TYR A 29 19.33 -4.52 29.20
N PRO A 30 20.06 -3.92 30.17
CA PRO A 30 19.93 -2.48 30.45
C PRO A 30 20.49 -1.60 29.33
N GLY A 31 21.40 -2.14 28.50
CA GLY A 31 22.03 -1.42 27.39
C GLY A 31 21.21 -1.38 26.10
N LEU A 32 20.11 -2.14 26.00
CA LEU A 32 19.24 -2.09 24.82
C LEU A 32 18.41 -0.80 24.84
N TYR A 33 18.31 -0.17 23.67
CA TYR A 33 17.83 1.21 23.51
C TYR A 33 16.34 1.36 23.83
N GLY A 34 15.49 0.51 23.23
CA GLY A 34 14.03 0.62 23.30
C GLY A 34 13.36 -0.51 24.08
N SER A 35 12.10 -0.31 24.44
CA SER A 35 11.28 -1.31 25.14
C SER A 35 11.01 -2.54 24.27
N ASP A 36 10.81 -2.33 22.97
CA ASP A 36 10.70 -3.33 21.92
C ASP A 36 11.93 -4.23 21.79
N ASP A 37 13.14 -3.65 21.78
CA ASP A 37 14.42 -4.36 21.74
C ASP A 37 14.60 -5.25 22.98
N ARG A 38 14.27 -4.71 24.15
CA ARG A 38 14.28 -5.48 25.41
C ARG A 38 13.24 -6.59 25.42
N ILE A 39 12.02 -6.34 24.95
CA ILE A 39 10.98 -7.37 24.86
C ILE A 39 11.40 -8.46 23.87
N GLN A 40 12.03 -8.11 22.75
CA GLN A 40 12.57 -9.09 21.80
C GLN A 40 13.69 -9.94 22.42
N ALA A 41 14.58 -9.35 23.20
CA ALA A 41 15.59 -10.10 23.96
C ALA A 41 14.95 -11.06 24.98
N CYS A 42 13.90 -10.64 25.69
CA CYS A 42 13.18 -11.51 26.61
C CYS A 42 12.47 -12.68 25.92
N MET A 43 11.90 -12.46 24.73
CA MET A 43 11.34 -13.56 23.93
C MET A 43 12.44 -14.55 23.48
N ALA A 44 13.64 -14.06 23.20
CA ALA A 44 14.78 -14.91 22.85
C ALA A 44 15.23 -15.80 24.02
N GLU A 45 15.15 -15.32 25.27
CA GLU A 45 15.40 -16.16 26.46
C GLU A 45 14.37 -17.29 26.62
N LEU A 46 13.14 -17.09 26.17
CA LEU A 46 12.10 -18.12 26.09
C LEU A 46 12.28 -19.04 24.87
N GLY A 47 13.29 -18.81 24.04
CA GLY A 47 13.54 -19.59 22.83
C GLY A 47 12.56 -19.29 21.68
N VAL A 48 11.81 -18.18 21.73
CA VAL A 48 10.83 -17.83 20.70
C VAL A 48 11.44 -16.83 19.69
N PRO A 49 11.56 -17.20 18.41
CA PRO A 49 12.16 -16.34 17.40
C PRO A 49 11.23 -15.22 16.95
N LEU A 50 11.83 -14.16 16.39
CA LEU A 50 11.09 -13.06 15.77
C LEU A 50 10.61 -13.44 14.37
N THR A 51 9.31 -13.34 14.14
CA THR A 51 8.73 -13.32 12.78
C THR A 51 8.63 -11.89 12.26
N ARG A 52 9.16 -11.65 11.05
CA ARG A 52 9.08 -10.35 10.38
C ARG A 52 7.80 -10.26 9.57
N GLU A 53 6.94 -9.32 9.93
CA GLU A 53 5.68 -9.04 9.25
C GLU A 53 5.73 -7.66 8.59
N PRO A 54 5.76 -7.55 7.24
CA PRO A 54 5.88 -6.26 6.55
C PRO A 54 4.63 -5.37 6.64
N GLY A 55 3.58 -5.81 7.34
CA GLY A 55 2.34 -5.05 7.56
C GLY A 55 2.42 -4.06 8.72
N PHE A 56 3.45 -4.15 9.56
CA PHE A 56 3.68 -3.19 10.64
C PHE A 56 4.64 -2.10 10.18
N HIS A 57 4.23 -0.83 10.25
CA HIS A 57 5.01 0.28 9.71
C HIS A 57 5.33 1.32 10.75
N GLN A 58 6.62 1.48 11.04
CA GLN A 58 7.16 2.57 11.86
C GLN A 58 7.10 3.92 11.11
N TYR A 59 7.26 3.92 9.78
CA TYR A 59 7.24 5.10 8.91
C TYR A 59 8.03 6.30 9.45
N ASP A 60 9.29 6.07 9.81
CA ASP A 60 10.29 7.13 10.06
C ASP A 60 10.69 7.83 8.76
N VAL A 61 9.70 8.44 8.11
CA VAL A 61 9.79 9.13 6.82
C VAL A 61 9.02 10.45 6.89
N TYR A 62 9.36 11.37 5.99
CA TYR A 62 8.68 12.66 5.84
C TYR A 62 8.13 12.82 4.41
N GLY A 63 7.20 13.76 4.24
CA GLY A 63 6.63 14.11 2.94
C GLY A 63 5.54 13.15 2.49
N ASN A 64 5.47 12.87 1.18
CA ASN A 64 4.34 12.20 0.57
C ASN A 64 4.47 10.66 0.57
N LEU A 65 3.55 9.99 1.25
CA LEU A 65 3.50 8.52 1.39
C LEU A 65 2.97 7.77 0.16
N LEU A 66 2.59 8.45 -0.92
CA LEU A 66 2.00 7.85 -2.13
C LEU A 66 2.76 6.62 -2.64
N GLY A 67 4.08 6.71 -2.74
CA GLY A 67 4.90 5.61 -3.23
C GLY A 67 4.92 4.40 -2.31
N LEU A 68 4.87 4.60 -0.99
CA LEU A 68 4.85 3.53 0.01
C LEU A 68 3.51 2.83 0.06
N LEU A 69 2.46 3.62 0.28
CA LEU A 69 1.10 3.10 0.45
C LEU A 69 0.51 2.61 -0.87
N GLY A 70 0.86 3.24 -1.99
CA GLY A 70 0.36 2.85 -3.32
C GLY A 70 1.00 1.59 -3.89
N ALA A 71 2.14 1.15 -3.33
CA ALA A 71 2.84 -0.09 -3.68
C ALA A 71 2.92 -1.04 -2.48
N HIS A 72 1.99 -0.94 -1.53
CA HIS A 72 2.02 -1.77 -0.33
C HIS A 72 1.92 -3.26 -0.73
N PRO A 73 2.75 -4.13 -0.13
CA PRO A 73 2.80 -5.55 -0.47
C PRO A 73 1.48 -6.29 -0.15
N VAL A 74 1.44 -7.56 -0.54
CA VAL A 74 0.31 -8.50 -0.33
C VAL A 74 0.01 -8.80 1.13
N THR A 75 0.91 -8.46 2.05
CA THR A 75 0.61 -8.57 3.48
C THR A 75 -0.49 -7.58 3.84
N PRO A 76 -1.38 -7.93 4.77
CA PRO A 76 -2.30 -6.97 5.36
C PRO A 76 -1.54 -5.79 5.95
N LEU A 77 -2.10 -4.59 5.78
CA LEU A 77 -1.65 -3.40 6.49
C LEU A 77 -2.18 -3.46 7.93
N VAL A 78 -1.29 -3.47 8.92
CA VAL A 78 -1.65 -3.66 10.33
C VAL A 78 -1.56 -2.35 11.11
N SER A 79 -0.47 -1.61 10.93
CA SER A 79 -0.23 -0.36 11.66
C SER A 79 0.55 0.62 10.79
N ILE A 80 0.27 1.91 11.00
CA ILE A 80 1.06 3.01 10.47
C ILE A 80 1.35 3.96 11.61
N HIS A 81 2.63 4.18 11.88
CA HIS A 81 3.10 5.16 12.84
C HIS A 81 3.52 6.47 12.13
N HIS A 82 3.68 7.56 12.89
CA HIS A 82 4.11 8.88 12.38
C HIS A 82 3.24 9.55 11.31
N LEU A 83 1.92 9.32 11.33
CA LEU A 83 0.98 10.03 10.44
C LEU A 83 0.92 11.55 10.71
N ASP A 84 1.39 12.01 11.87
CA ASP A 84 1.45 13.41 12.30
C ASP A 84 2.55 14.23 11.62
N VAL A 85 3.61 13.59 11.12
CA VAL A 85 4.79 14.26 10.53
C VAL A 85 4.90 14.14 9.01
N VAL A 86 4.02 13.36 8.38
CA VAL A 86 3.95 13.15 6.91
C VAL A 86 2.89 14.04 6.26
N ASP A 87 2.94 14.22 4.94
CA ASP A 87 1.89 14.94 4.23
C ASP A 87 0.53 14.20 4.33
N PRO A 88 -0.62 14.89 4.21
CA PRO A 88 -1.91 14.21 4.14
C PRO A 88 -1.92 13.13 3.06
N ILE A 89 -2.35 11.92 3.42
CA ILE A 89 -2.33 10.76 2.51
C ILE A 89 -3.22 10.98 1.27
N ILE A 90 -4.29 11.78 1.40
CA ILE A 90 -5.11 12.26 0.30
C ILE A 90 -4.90 13.78 0.18
N PRO A 91 -4.47 14.29 -0.98
CA PRO A 91 -4.28 15.71 -1.21
C PRO A 91 -5.56 16.53 -0.98
N ARG A 92 -5.40 17.76 -0.52
CA ARG A 92 -6.51 18.71 -0.26
C ARG A 92 -7.48 18.27 0.86
N MET A 93 -7.11 17.28 1.66
CA MET A 93 -7.79 16.89 2.89
C MET A 93 -6.86 17.10 4.08
N SER A 94 -7.41 17.21 5.29
CA SER A 94 -6.60 17.07 6.50
C SER A 94 -6.09 15.62 6.63
N ARG A 95 -5.08 15.39 7.48
CA ARG A 95 -4.60 14.03 7.78
C ARG A 95 -5.73 13.13 8.29
N ILE A 96 -6.57 13.66 9.17
CA ILE A 96 -7.69 12.92 9.77
C ILE A 96 -8.77 12.62 8.74
N ASP A 97 -9.19 13.61 7.94
CA ASP A 97 -10.23 13.41 6.93
C ASP A 97 -9.77 12.42 5.85
N GLY A 98 -8.50 12.48 5.46
CA GLY A 98 -7.88 11.52 4.54
C GLY A 98 -7.92 10.09 5.09
N LEU A 99 -7.61 9.91 6.38
CA LEU A 99 -7.71 8.60 7.04
C LEU A 99 -9.15 8.10 7.14
N GLN A 100 -10.09 8.98 7.51
CA GLN A 100 -11.52 8.63 7.55
C GLN A 100 -12.02 8.17 6.17
N ARG A 101 -11.59 8.84 5.10
CA ARG A 101 -11.91 8.46 3.71
C ARG A 101 -11.38 7.07 3.36
N VAL A 102 -10.16 6.73 3.78
CA VAL A 102 -9.60 5.38 3.59
C VAL A 102 -10.38 4.34 4.43
N PHE A 103 -10.73 4.67 5.68
CA PHE A 103 -11.50 3.80 6.56
C PHE A 103 -12.91 3.49 6.03
N GLU A 104 -13.53 4.40 5.27
CA GLU A 104 -14.79 4.10 4.58
C GLU A 104 -14.67 2.90 3.63
N SER A 105 -13.52 2.73 2.96
CA SER A 105 -13.26 1.59 2.06
C SER A 105 -12.99 0.30 2.83
N MET A 106 -12.36 0.42 4.00
CA MET A 106 -12.06 -0.73 4.86
C MET A 106 -13.33 -1.44 5.33
N LYS A 107 -14.46 -0.75 5.48
CA LYS A 107 -15.75 -1.36 5.86
C LYS A 107 -16.20 -2.50 4.94
N TYR A 108 -15.71 -2.52 3.70
CA TYR A 108 -16.12 -3.50 2.70
C TYR A 108 -15.06 -4.57 2.41
N ASP A 109 -13.78 -4.28 2.62
CA ASP A 109 -12.67 -5.23 2.43
C ASP A 109 -11.44 -4.72 3.19
N THR A 110 -11.36 -5.04 4.48
CA THR A 110 -10.25 -4.66 5.37
C THR A 110 -8.97 -5.39 5.01
N ALA A 111 -9.08 -6.67 4.61
CA ALA A 111 -7.95 -7.55 4.34
C ALA A 111 -7.10 -7.04 3.17
N SER A 112 -7.74 -6.41 2.18
CA SER A 112 -7.07 -5.92 0.98
C SER A 112 -6.70 -4.44 1.03
N ILE A 113 -6.89 -3.72 2.14
CA ILE A 113 -6.62 -2.28 2.17
C ILE A 113 -5.17 -1.99 1.76
N MET A 114 -5.00 -1.05 0.84
CA MET A 114 -3.74 -0.67 0.19
C MET A 114 -3.00 -1.79 -0.56
N GLN A 115 -3.53 -3.01 -0.63
CA GLN A 115 -2.89 -4.06 -1.41
C GLN A 115 -2.86 -3.69 -2.90
N GLN A 116 -1.66 -3.82 -3.47
CA GLN A 116 -1.41 -3.51 -4.87
C GLN A 116 -1.87 -4.64 -5.81
N SER A 117 -2.62 -4.28 -6.84
CA SER A 117 -2.90 -5.11 -8.02
C SER A 117 -2.35 -4.42 -9.27
N ILE A 118 -1.85 -5.18 -10.23
CA ILE A 118 -1.21 -4.65 -11.44
C ILE A 118 -1.87 -5.23 -12.68
N CYS A 119 -2.27 -4.35 -13.59
CA CYS A 119 -2.82 -4.71 -14.88
C CYS A 119 -2.46 -3.69 -15.96
N TYR A 120 -2.71 -4.07 -17.20
CA TYR A 120 -2.33 -3.30 -18.37
C TYR A 120 -3.55 -3.00 -19.23
N ASP A 121 -3.60 -1.78 -19.77
CA ASP A 121 -4.43 -1.49 -20.93
C ASP A 121 -3.57 -1.72 -22.18
N LYS A 122 -3.77 -2.87 -22.83
CA LYS A 122 -2.99 -3.26 -24.01
C LYS A 122 -3.26 -2.38 -25.22
N GLN A 123 -4.46 -1.83 -25.34
CA GLN A 123 -4.84 -0.99 -26.48
C GLN A 123 -4.21 0.40 -26.35
N LYS A 124 -4.24 0.96 -25.14
CA LYS A 124 -3.72 2.30 -24.86
C LYS A 124 -2.26 2.33 -24.43
N TYR A 125 -1.63 1.16 -24.29
CA TYR A 125 -0.27 1.01 -23.79
C TYR A 125 -0.07 1.66 -22.41
N TRP A 126 -0.94 1.34 -21.46
CA TRP A 126 -0.85 1.85 -20.09
C TRP A 126 -0.54 0.74 -19.09
N SER A 127 0.31 1.07 -18.12
CA SER A 127 0.51 0.30 -16.90
C SER A 127 -0.37 0.87 -15.79
N ILE A 128 -1.15 0.03 -15.14
CA ILE A 128 -2.12 0.43 -14.13
C ILE A 128 -1.81 -0.28 -12.82
N SER A 129 -1.57 0.50 -11.77
CA SER A 129 -1.39 0.03 -10.40
C SER A 129 -2.60 0.43 -9.56
N VAL A 130 -3.31 -0.55 -9.03
CA VAL A 130 -4.48 -0.35 -8.16
C VAL A 130 -4.09 -0.66 -6.73
N SER A 131 -4.13 0.32 -5.84
CA SER A 131 -4.00 0.17 -4.40
C SER A 131 -5.39 0.30 -3.78
N TRP A 132 -6.00 -0.82 -3.41
CA TRP A 132 -7.40 -0.84 -2.97
C TRP A 132 -7.66 0.10 -1.79
N GLY A 133 -8.72 0.90 -1.87
CA GLY A 133 -9.13 1.85 -0.84
C GLY A 133 -8.17 3.02 -0.63
N TYR A 134 -7.20 3.22 -1.53
CA TYR A 134 -6.28 4.36 -1.46
C TYR A 134 -6.12 5.08 -2.80
N VAL A 135 -5.44 4.49 -3.80
CA VAL A 135 -5.18 5.15 -5.10
C VAL A 135 -5.15 4.18 -6.27
N VAL A 136 -5.46 4.68 -7.46
CA VAL A 136 -5.08 4.06 -8.74
C VAL A 136 -4.08 4.96 -9.46
N GLN A 137 -2.98 4.37 -9.98
CA GLN A 137 -1.95 5.08 -10.74
C GLN A 137 -1.91 4.53 -12.17
N ILE A 138 -2.07 5.40 -13.16
CA ILE A 138 -1.93 5.05 -14.58
C ILE A 138 -0.64 5.68 -15.11
N THR A 139 0.25 4.86 -15.64
CA THR A 139 1.49 5.33 -16.27
C THR A 139 1.51 4.92 -17.73
N ARG A 140 1.94 5.82 -18.62
CA ARG A 140 2.12 5.46 -20.04
C ARG A 140 3.31 4.51 -20.19
N GLY A 141 3.20 3.59 -21.14
CA GLY A 141 4.21 2.58 -21.43
C GLY A 141 4.07 1.32 -20.57
N ASN A 142 4.91 0.34 -20.89
CA ASN A 142 4.96 -0.96 -20.22
C ASN A 142 5.98 -0.93 -19.08
N ILE A 143 5.50 -0.92 -17.84
CA ILE A 143 6.32 -0.99 -16.64
C ILE A 143 6.12 -2.38 -16.03
N SER A 144 7.22 -3.10 -15.82
CA SER A 144 7.15 -4.47 -15.29
C SER A 144 6.54 -4.51 -13.88
N PRO A 145 5.88 -5.61 -13.48
CA PRO A 145 5.38 -5.78 -12.12
C PRO A 145 6.49 -5.63 -11.07
N ARG A 146 7.69 -6.15 -11.36
CA ARG A 146 8.88 -6.03 -10.51
C ARG A 146 9.25 -4.58 -10.23
N GLU A 147 9.11 -3.71 -11.22
CA GLU A 147 9.39 -2.29 -11.04
C GLU A 147 8.25 -1.60 -10.29
N LEU A 148 6.99 -1.89 -10.64
CA LEU A 148 5.80 -1.31 -10.00
C LEU A 148 5.64 -1.68 -8.51
N GLU A 149 6.12 -2.85 -8.09
CA GLU A 149 6.15 -3.27 -6.68
C GLU A 149 7.20 -2.52 -5.85
N MET A 150 8.20 -1.92 -6.48
CA MET A 150 9.17 -1.10 -5.77
C MET A 150 8.57 0.28 -5.50
N PRO A 151 8.43 0.69 -4.23
CA PRO A 151 7.92 2.01 -3.87
C PRO A 151 8.70 3.14 -4.56
N THR A 152 7.98 4.03 -5.23
CA THR A 152 8.58 5.26 -5.78
C THR A 152 8.94 6.19 -4.63
N ARG A 153 10.14 6.79 -4.65
CA ARG A 153 10.62 7.66 -3.57
C ARG A 153 9.95 9.05 -3.59
N THR A 154 8.69 9.10 -3.19
CA THR A 154 7.89 10.32 -2.99
C THR A 154 8.05 10.93 -1.60
N PHE A 155 8.86 10.31 -0.75
CA PHE A 155 9.09 10.62 0.65
C PHE A 155 10.59 10.80 0.91
N LEU A 156 10.91 11.39 2.06
CA LEU A 156 12.26 11.58 2.58
C LEU A 156 12.50 10.63 3.76
N ASN A 157 13.75 10.24 4.01
CA ASN A 157 14.09 9.48 5.21
C ASN A 157 13.97 10.34 6.48
N TRP A 158 14.16 9.73 7.65
CA TRP A 158 14.07 10.41 8.96
C TRP A 158 15.00 11.62 9.09
N TYR A 159 16.15 11.64 8.40
CA TYR A 159 17.06 12.77 8.35
C TYR A 159 16.67 13.84 7.32
N LYS A 160 15.45 13.76 6.76
CA LYS A 160 14.90 14.64 5.71
C LYS A 160 15.76 14.67 4.45
N ARG A 161 16.39 13.54 4.10
CA ARG A 161 17.18 13.38 2.87
C ARG A 161 16.48 12.43 1.90
N ALA A 162 16.66 12.66 0.60
CA ALA A 162 16.15 11.81 -0.48
C ALA A 162 17.10 10.62 -0.80
N ASP A 163 17.83 10.15 0.20
CA ASP A 163 18.80 9.05 0.09
C ASP A 163 18.10 7.70 0.29
N TYR A 164 18.43 6.74 -0.58
CA TYR A 164 17.86 5.39 -0.61
C TYR A 164 18.52 4.40 0.33
N THR A 165 19.74 4.70 0.81
CA THR A 165 20.51 3.80 1.67
C THR A 165 19.99 3.74 3.10
N ALA A 166 19.13 4.69 3.48
CA ALA A 166 18.60 4.85 4.84
C ALA A 166 17.22 4.20 5.06
N TYR A 167 16.79 3.32 4.16
CA TYR A 167 15.52 2.59 4.29
C TYR A 167 15.77 1.10 4.52
N ALA A 168 14.90 0.46 5.31
CA ALA A 168 14.93 -0.98 5.53
C ALA A 168 14.37 -1.80 4.34
N PHE A 169 14.06 -1.14 3.22
CA PHE A 169 13.44 -1.73 2.03
C PHE A 169 13.92 -1.00 0.76
N ASN A 170 13.79 -1.69 -0.38
CA ASN A 170 14.20 -1.14 -1.66
C ASN A 170 13.20 -0.07 -2.15
N THR A 171 13.72 1.02 -2.70
CA THR A 171 12.91 2.07 -3.35
C THR A 171 13.42 2.31 -4.75
N ARG A 172 12.53 2.76 -5.64
CA ARG A 172 12.90 3.26 -6.97
C ARG A 172 12.85 4.79 -7.02
N PRO A 173 13.71 5.43 -7.83
CA PRO A 173 13.64 6.88 -8.02
C PRO A 173 12.31 7.30 -8.67
N VAL A 174 11.88 8.54 -8.43
CA VAL A 174 10.84 9.16 -9.23
C VAL A 174 11.32 9.23 -10.68
N THR A 175 10.52 8.73 -11.62
CA THR A 175 10.90 8.74 -13.04
C THR A 175 11.19 10.16 -13.51
N LYS A 176 12.30 10.32 -14.22
CA LYS A 176 12.68 11.59 -14.85
C LYS A 176 12.04 11.76 -16.22
N HIS A 177 11.49 10.69 -16.80
CA HIS A 177 10.90 10.76 -18.14
C HIS A 177 9.51 11.40 -18.05
N PRO A 178 9.26 12.53 -18.75
CA PRO A 178 8.03 13.32 -18.58
C PRO A 178 6.76 12.51 -18.90
N CYS A 179 6.82 11.64 -19.91
CA CYS A 179 5.68 10.78 -20.27
C CYS A 179 5.31 9.71 -19.25
N GLN A 180 6.23 9.36 -18.35
CA GLN A 180 6.03 8.33 -17.33
C GLN A 180 5.59 8.92 -15.99
N LYS A 181 5.37 10.24 -15.88
CA LYS A 181 4.72 10.80 -14.68
C LYS A 181 3.34 10.12 -14.53
N PRO A 182 3.06 9.44 -13.41
CA PRO A 182 1.81 8.70 -13.23
C PRO A 182 0.63 9.66 -13.06
N PHE A 183 -0.51 9.30 -13.65
CA PHE A 183 -1.81 9.90 -13.37
C PHE A 183 -2.41 9.25 -12.13
N VAL A 184 -2.60 10.04 -11.07
CA VAL A 184 -3.02 9.55 -9.76
C VAL A 184 -4.51 9.82 -9.56
N TYR A 185 -5.23 8.80 -9.09
CA TYR A 185 -6.65 8.86 -8.78
C TYR A 185 -6.83 8.40 -7.33
N TYR A 186 -7.29 9.29 -6.45
CA TYR A 186 -7.51 8.94 -5.05
C TYR A 186 -8.92 8.43 -4.84
N ILE A 187 -9.07 7.52 -3.89
CA ILE A 187 -10.38 7.02 -3.47
C ILE A 187 -11.27 8.20 -3.04
N SER A 188 -12.49 8.23 -3.56
CA SER A 188 -13.51 9.20 -3.21
C SER A 188 -14.68 8.57 -2.46
N ALA A 189 -15.09 7.37 -2.86
CA ALA A 189 -16.17 6.65 -2.22
C ALA A 189 -16.02 5.15 -2.42
N ALA A 190 -16.47 4.36 -1.46
CA ALA A 190 -16.63 2.93 -1.57
C ALA A 190 -18.06 2.55 -1.17
N LYS A 191 -18.63 1.56 -1.84
CA LYS A 191 -19.96 1.03 -1.52
C LYS A 191 -20.09 -0.44 -1.86
N TYR A 192 -21.06 -1.10 -1.24
CA TYR A 192 -21.46 -2.45 -1.60
C TYR A 192 -22.70 -2.45 -2.49
N ASP A 193 -22.58 -2.99 -3.70
CA ASP A 193 -23.71 -3.25 -4.59
C ASP A 193 -24.28 -4.64 -4.28
N ARG A 194 -25.40 -4.65 -3.52
CA ARG A 194 -26.11 -5.88 -3.14
C ARG A 194 -26.66 -6.64 -4.34
N SER A 195 -27.09 -5.94 -5.39
CA SER A 195 -27.70 -6.57 -6.57
C SER A 195 -26.69 -7.40 -7.37
N LYS A 196 -25.43 -6.95 -7.39
CA LYS A 196 -24.34 -7.61 -8.12
C LYS A 196 -23.39 -8.39 -7.22
N ASN A 197 -23.63 -8.38 -5.91
CA ASN A 197 -22.78 -8.99 -4.89
C ASN A 197 -21.32 -8.55 -5.02
N GLN A 198 -21.11 -7.23 -5.14
CA GLN A 198 -19.82 -6.63 -5.51
C GLN A 198 -19.53 -5.37 -4.70
N ILE A 199 -18.25 -5.16 -4.41
CA ILE A 199 -17.76 -3.92 -3.82
C ILE A 199 -17.35 -2.99 -4.96
N VAL A 200 -17.74 -1.73 -4.86
CA VAL A 200 -17.45 -0.70 -5.86
C VAL A 200 -16.66 0.42 -5.18
N GLY A 201 -15.43 0.65 -5.65
CA GLY A 201 -14.61 1.80 -5.29
C GLY A 201 -14.59 2.83 -6.42
N ILE A 202 -14.82 4.10 -6.12
CA ILE A 202 -14.78 5.21 -7.07
C ILE A 202 -13.59 6.09 -6.73
N TYR A 203 -12.70 6.29 -7.70
CA TYR A 203 -11.47 7.06 -7.56
C TYR A 203 -11.51 8.26 -8.50
N HIS A 204 -11.23 9.45 -7.99
CA HIS A 204 -11.23 10.67 -8.78
C HIS A 204 -9.82 11.15 -9.09
N ARG A 205 -9.63 11.67 -10.29
CA ARG A 205 -8.34 12.18 -10.74
C ARG A 205 -7.87 13.32 -9.86
N HIS A 206 -6.66 13.19 -9.33
CA HIS A 206 -5.94 14.32 -8.76
C HIS A 206 -5.38 15.18 -9.89
N ARG A 207 -5.99 16.34 -10.08
CA ARG A 207 -5.57 17.29 -11.11
C ARG A 207 -4.28 17.98 -10.69
N GLU A 208 -3.23 17.75 -11.47
CA GLU A 208 -1.93 18.41 -11.37
C GLU A 208 -1.44 18.81 -12.76
N SER A 209 -0.40 19.63 -12.82
CA SER A 209 0.33 19.89 -14.07
C SER A 209 1.13 18.65 -14.49
N TYR A 210 1.02 18.31 -15.77
CA TYR A 210 1.80 17.23 -16.39
C TYR A 210 2.76 17.84 -17.41
N PRO A 211 4.03 17.39 -17.42
CA PRO A 211 4.99 17.86 -18.40
C PRO A 211 4.58 17.41 -19.80
N TYR A 212 4.99 18.17 -20.81
CA TYR A 212 4.77 17.78 -22.20
C TYR A 212 5.36 16.40 -22.48
N CYS A 213 4.54 15.53 -23.09
CA CYS A 213 4.90 14.19 -23.45
C CYS A 213 4.97 14.03 -24.97
N ARG A 214 6.14 13.62 -25.48
CA ARG A 214 6.38 13.38 -26.90
C ARG A 214 5.91 12.01 -27.41
N TRP A 215 5.53 11.09 -26.52
CA TRP A 215 5.08 9.76 -26.94
C TRP A 215 3.71 9.87 -27.62
N LYS A 216 3.56 9.19 -28.76
CA LYS A 216 2.28 9.05 -29.47
C LYS A 216 1.41 7.96 -28.82
N ILE A 217 1.33 7.98 -27.50
CA ILE A 217 0.53 7.07 -26.67
C ILE A 217 -0.64 7.88 -26.12
N GLU A 218 -1.84 7.29 -26.13
CA GLU A 218 -3.04 7.96 -25.63
C GLU A 218 -2.82 8.49 -24.21
N SER A 219 -3.30 9.70 -23.96
CA SER A 219 -3.18 10.36 -22.66
C SER A 219 -4.28 9.89 -21.70
N PRO A 220 -3.97 9.42 -20.48
CA PRO A 220 -4.97 9.17 -19.45
C PRO A 220 -5.69 10.44 -18.96
N GLU A 221 -5.30 11.63 -19.41
CA GLU A 221 -5.87 12.92 -18.96
C GLU A 221 -7.37 13.09 -19.23
N SER A 222 -7.95 12.35 -20.16
CA SER A 222 -9.39 12.36 -20.41
C SER A 222 -10.17 11.62 -19.31
N ILE A 223 -9.54 10.67 -18.63
CA ILE A 223 -10.16 9.86 -17.57
C ILE A 223 -10.33 10.73 -16.32
N ASN A 224 -11.58 10.98 -15.94
CA ASN A 224 -11.94 11.78 -14.77
C ASN A 224 -12.13 10.92 -13.52
N ALA A 225 -12.62 9.69 -13.71
CA ALA A 225 -12.85 8.76 -12.62
C ALA A 225 -12.53 7.32 -13.02
N ILE A 226 -12.14 6.53 -12.04
CA ILE A 226 -11.90 5.10 -12.18
C ILE A 226 -12.85 4.37 -11.23
N VAL A 227 -13.56 3.38 -11.75
CA VAL A 227 -14.45 2.52 -10.98
C VAL A 227 -13.80 1.14 -10.85
N VAL A 228 -13.40 0.80 -9.63
CA VAL A 228 -12.82 -0.51 -9.30
C VAL A 228 -13.93 -1.40 -8.76
N LEU A 229 -14.13 -2.55 -9.40
CA LEU A 229 -15.08 -3.59 -9.01
C LEU A 229 -14.34 -4.75 -8.37
N LYS A 230 -14.71 -5.11 -7.14
CA LYS A 230 -14.18 -6.27 -6.41
C LYS A 230 -15.29 -7.20 -5.97
N LYS A 231 -14.95 -8.47 -5.76
CA LYS A 231 -15.80 -9.41 -5.01
C LYS A 231 -15.29 -9.48 -3.56
N PRO A 232 -16.18 -9.52 -2.55
CA PRO A 232 -15.77 -9.80 -1.18
C PRO A 232 -15.04 -11.14 -1.07
N ASP A 233 -14.06 -11.22 -0.17
CA ASP A 233 -13.30 -12.45 0.11
C ASP A 233 -12.98 -12.53 1.61
N ASP A 234 -13.94 -13.02 2.38
CA ASP A 234 -13.84 -13.10 3.85
C ASP A 234 -12.71 -14.04 4.32
N ASN A 235 -12.30 -14.98 3.46
CA ASN A 235 -11.27 -15.96 3.77
C ASN A 235 -9.88 -15.56 3.25
N ARG A 236 -9.67 -14.31 2.82
CA ARG A 236 -8.38 -13.84 2.27
C ARG A 236 -7.20 -14.14 3.20
N TRP A 237 -7.38 -13.96 4.51
CA TRP A 237 -6.36 -14.19 5.53
C TRP A 237 -5.91 -15.65 5.65
N GLN A 238 -6.73 -16.60 5.19
CA GLN A 238 -6.43 -18.04 5.26
C GLN A 238 -5.74 -18.55 3.99
N LYS A 239 -5.58 -17.69 2.97
CA LYS A 239 -5.01 -18.05 1.68
C LYS A 239 -3.53 -17.68 1.64
N ALA A 240 -2.79 -18.37 0.76
CA ALA A 240 -1.41 -18.02 0.48
C ALA A 240 -1.30 -16.58 -0.02
N ALA A 241 -0.27 -15.87 0.42
CA ALA A 241 -0.02 -14.49 0.05
C ALA A 241 0.19 -14.36 -1.47
N ARG A 242 -0.80 -13.79 -2.17
CA ARG A 242 -0.76 -13.52 -3.61
C ARG A 242 -1.53 -12.22 -3.87
N ARG A 243 -1.01 -11.39 -4.79
CA ARG A 243 -1.73 -10.20 -5.25
C ARG A 243 -3.01 -10.62 -5.95
N ASP A 244 -4.03 -9.77 -5.83
CA ASP A 244 -5.18 -9.87 -6.71
C ASP A 244 -4.74 -9.55 -8.15
N CYS A 245 -5.34 -10.28 -9.09
CA CYS A 245 -5.25 -9.94 -10.50
C CYS A 245 -6.25 -8.83 -10.80
N CYS A 246 -5.92 -7.99 -11.78
CA CYS A 246 -6.84 -6.98 -12.27
C CYS A 246 -6.97 -7.00 -13.79
N LYS A 247 -8.10 -6.48 -14.27
CA LYS A 247 -8.42 -6.43 -15.70
C LYS A 247 -9.16 -5.15 -16.03
N VAL A 248 -8.72 -4.48 -17.09
CA VAL A 248 -9.45 -3.35 -17.68
C VAL A 248 -10.73 -3.87 -18.35
N LEU A 249 -11.86 -3.26 -18.00
CA LEU A 249 -13.19 -3.57 -18.53
C LEU A 249 -13.57 -2.57 -19.63
N PRO A 250 -14.61 -2.86 -20.45
CA PRO A 250 -15.18 -1.89 -21.37
C PRO A 250 -15.45 -0.55 -20.67
N SER A 251 -14.86 0.50 -21.22
CA SER A 251 -14.76 1.82 -20.60
C SER A 251 -15.13 2.90 -21.61
N ASN A 252 -15.36 4.13 -21.12
CA ASN A 252 -15.67 5.27 -21.98
C ASN A 252 -14.59 6.37 -21.83
N ASN A 253 -14.76 7.47 -22.55
CA ASN A 253 -13.75 8.54 -22.59
C ASN A 253 -13.49 9.22 -21.24
N SER A 254 -14.44 9.18 -20.29
CA SER A 254 -14.32 9.84 -18.98
C SER A 254 -14.17 8.87 -17.80
N TYR A 255 -14.57 7.62 -17.96
CA TYR A 255 -14.65 6.61 -16.91
C TYR A 255 -13.94 5.34 -17.34
N LEU A 256 -12.96 4.93 -16.53
CA LEU A 256 -12.27 3.65 -16.68
C LEU A 256 -12.82 2.66 -15.66
N TYR A 257 -13.20 1.47 -16.10
CA TYR A 257 -13.67 0.40 -15.25
C TYR A 257 -12.59 -0.67 -15.12
N ILE A 258 -12.30 -1.08 -13.89
CA ILE A 258 -11.29 -2.10 -13.59
C ILE A 258 -11.91 -3.14 -12.69
N TRP A 259 -11.76 -4.41 -13.04
CA TRP A 259 -12.06 -5.52 -12.14
C TRP A 259 -10.80 -5.90 -11.36
N VAL A 260 -10.93 -6.17 -10.06
CA VAL A 260 -9.88 -6.69 -9.19
C VAL A 260 -10.42 -7.92 -8.44
N GLY A 261 -9.63 -8.98 -8.34
CA GLY A 261 -10.00 -10.14 -7.53
C GLY A 261 -9.01 -11.29 -7.66
N ASN A 262 -9.45 -12.47 -7.21
CA ASN A 262 -8.64 -13.68 -7.26
C ASN A 262 -8.20 -14.00 -8.71
N CYS A 263 -6.91 -14.26 -8.88
CA CYS A 263 -6.35 -14.68 -10.15
C CYS A 263 -6.90 -16.04 -10.60
N ARG A 264 -7.14 -16.18 -11.90
CA ARG A 264 -7.46 -17.47 -12.52
C ARG A 264 -6.24 -18.40 -12.52
N ALA A 265 -6.48 -19.68 -12.76
CA ALA A 265 -5.41 -20.65 -12.96
C ALA A 265 -4.51 -20.19 -14.12
N GLY A 266 -3.21 -20.08 -13.86
CA GLY A 266 -2.21 -19.62 -14.83
C GLY A 266 -2.19 -18.11 -15.13
N GLU A 267 -3.05 -17.29 -14.49
CA GLU A 267 -3.09 -15.85 -14.78
C GLU A 267 -1.85 -15.12 -14.24
N THR A 268 -1.20 -14.36 -15.13
CA THR A 268 -0.02 -13.53 -14.88
C THR A 268 -0.31 -12.06 -15.23
N SER A 269 0.35 -11.14 -14.53
CA SER A 269 0.33 -9.71 -14.91
C SER A 269 1.33 -9.48 -16.04
N GLU A 270 0.88 -9.67 -17.28
CA GLU A 270 1.68 -9.44 -18.48
C GLU A 270 0.95 -8.55 -19.49
N MET A 271 1.74 -7.76 -20.21
CA MET A 271 1.26 -6.94 -21.32
C MET A 271 1.12 -7.77 -22.59
#